data_AF-A0A8A3P3P1-F1
#
_entry.id   AF-A0A8A3P3P1-F1
#
_cell.length_a   1.000
_cell.length_b   1.000
_cell.length_c   1.000
_cell.angle_alpha   90.00
_cell.angle_beta   90.00
_cell.angle_gamma   90.00
#
_symmetry.space_group_name_H-M   'P 1'
#
loop_
_entity.id
_entity.type
_entity.pdbx_description
1 polymer ?
#
loop_
_entity_poly.entity_id
_entity_poly.type
_entity_poly.pdbx_seq_one_letter_code
_entity_poly.pdbx_strand_id
1 'polypeptide(L)'
;MDKLVAHVKAAAVNTDEAGRKEIIDGLRDLSIELETPWDSMQRIMYLQFQLTGAQIGCDMKLSEVMVAKKGPMTADRLSKETVSDPAF
;
A
#
# COMPACT_ATOMS: atom_id res chain seq x y z
N MET A 1 -10.60 -10.27 12.94
CA MET A 1 -10.13 -9.85 11.61
C MET A 1 -9.62 -10.99 10.75
N ASP A 2 -8.80 -11.91 11.29
CA ASP A 2 -8.17 -12.97 10.48
C ASP A 2 -9.14 -13.82 9.66
N LYS A 3 -10.32 -14.15 10.23
CA LYS A 3 -11.38 -14.89 9.52
C LYS A 3 -11.96 -14.13 8.32
N LEU A 4 -12.16 -12.82 8.46
CA LEU A 4 -12.67 -11.97 7.36
C LEU A 4 -11.64 -11.86 6.24
N VAL A 5 -10.37 -11.64 6.60
CA VAL A 5 -9.27 -11.59 5.63
C VAL A 5 -9.13 -12.92 4.89
N ALA A 6 -9.21 -14.05 5.60
CA ALA A 6 -9.19 -15.37 4.98
C ALA A 6 -10.35 -15.57 3.98
N HIS A 7 -11.55 -15.11 4.33
CA HIS A 7 -12.73 -15.21 3.47
C HIS A 7 -12.60 -14.38 2.20
N VAL A 8 -12.17 -13.12 2.32
CA VAL A 8 -11.93 -12.22 1.17
C VAL A 8 -10.86 -12.81 0.23
N LYS A 9 -9.77 -13.34 0.78
CA LYS A 9 -8.73 -14.01 -0.02
C LYS A 9 -9.27 -15.23 -0.77
N ALA A 10 -10.08 -16.06 -0.12
CA ALA A 10 -10.72 -17.21 -0.76
C ALA A 10 -11.66 -16.78 -1.89
N ALA A 11 -12.45 -15.72 -1.69
CA ALA A 11 -13.31 -15.16 -2.74
C ALA A 11 -12.50 -14.64 -3.93
N ALA A 12 -11.38 -13.94 -3.68
CA ALA A 12 -10.52 -13.38 -4.72
C ALA A 12 -9.77 -14.43 -5.57
N VAL A 13 -9.54 -15.64 -5.04
CA VAL A 13 -8.90 -16.75 -5.79
C VAL A 13 -9.89 -17.39 -6.77
N ASN A 14 -11.17 -17.41 -6.44
CA ASN A 14 -12.21 -18.12 -7.20
C ASN A 14 -12.90 -17.26 -8.27
N THR A 15 -12.38 -16.06 -8.54
CA THR A 15 -12.98 -15.09 -9.46
C THR A 15 -12.01 -14.64 -10.53
N ASP A 16 -12.54 -14.11 -11.62
CA ASP A 16 -11.79 -13.54 -12.73
C ASP A 16 -11.35 -12.09 -12.42
N GLU A 17 -10.82 -11.39 -13.40
CA GLU A 17 -10.38 -10.00 -13.23
C GLU A 17 -11.53 -9.05 -12.86
N ALA A 18 -12.69 -9.22 -13.50
CA ALA A 18 -13.86 -8.38 -13.27
C ALA A 18 -14.38 -8.57 -11.84
N GLY A 19 -14.56 -9.81 -11.40
CA GLY A 19 -15.00 -10.06 -10.03
C GLY A 19 -13.92 -9.73 -8.98
N ARG A 20 -12.62 -9.80 -9.32
CA ARG A 20 -11.56 -9.29 -8.43
C ARG A 20 -11.68 -7.79 -8.22
N LYS A 21 -12.02 -7.04 -9.28
CA LYS A 21 -12.25 -5.60 -9.21
C LYS A 21 -13.49 -5.26 -8.37
N GLU A 22 -14.59 -5.98 -8.56
CA GLU A 22 -15.80 -5.80 -7.73
C GLU A 22 -15.52 -6.00 -6.24
N ILE A 23 -14.72 -7.02 -5.88
CA ILE A 23 -14.29 -7.22 -4.49
C ILE A 23 -13.48 -6.02 -3.99
N ILE A 24 -12.54 -5.50 -4.77
CA ILE A 24 -11.71 -4.35 -4.38
C ILE A 24 -12.55 -3.09 -4.18
N ASP A 25 -13.45 -2.80 -5.13
CA ASP A 25 -14.32 -1.63 -5.08
C ASP A 25 -15.27 -1.72 -3.87
N GLY A 26 -15.88 -2.88 -3.63
CA GLY A 26 -16.73 -3.09 -2.45
C GLY A 26 -15.97 -2.97 -1.11
N LEU A 27 -14.72 -3.42 -1.04
CA LEU A 27 -13.88 -3.24 0.16
C LEU A 27 -13.49 -1.79 0.37
N ARG A 28 -13.26 -1.03 -0.71
CA ARG A 28 -13.00 0.40 -0.65
C ARG A 28 -14.21 1.15 -0.13
N ASP A 29 -15.39 0.85 -0.65
CA ASP A 29 -16.63 1.50 -0.22
C ASP A 29 -16.93 1.18 1.24
N LEU A 30 -16.80 -0.09 1.64
CA LEU A 30 -16.91 -0.50 3.05
C LEU A 30 -15.90 0.23 3.94
N SER A 31 -14.65 0.41 3.49
CA SER A 31 -13.65 1.18 4.24
C SER A 31 -14.12 2.62 4.48
N ILE A 32 -14.73 3.25 3.49
CA ILE A 32 -15.24 4.63 3.59
C ILE A 32 -16.47 4.69 4.51
N GLU A 33 -17.37 3.71 4.42
CA GLU A 33 -18.58 3.64 5.27
C GLU A 33 -18.26 3.47 6.76
N LEU A 34 -17.13 2.83 7.08
CA LEU A 34 -16.68 2.61 8.45
C LEU A 34 -15.90 3.79 9.05
N GLU A 35 -15.54 4.80 8.25
CA GLU A 35 -14.77 5.96 8.71
C GLU A 35 -15.61 6.86 9.64
N THR A 36 -14.97 7.39 10.68
CA THR A 36 -15.52 8.58 11.36
C THR A 36 -15.29 9.82 10.47
N PRO A 37 -16.00 10.94 10.71
CA PRO A 37 -15.72 12.18 9.98
C PRO A 37 -14.26 12.64 10.06
N TRP A 38 -13.59 12.35 11.19
CA TRP A 38 -12.19 12.64 11.38
C TRP A 38 -11.28 11.75 10.53
N ASP A 39 -11.57 10.45 10.45
CA ASP A 39 -10.81 9.51 9.62
C ASP A 39 -10.94 9.88 8.13
N SER A 40 -12.16 10.20 7.67
CA SER A 40 -12.39 10.67 6.30
C SER A 40 -11.62 11.95 5.97
N MET A 41 -11.61 12.91 6.91
CA MET A 41 -10.83 14.14 6.75
C MET A 41 -9.33 13.81 6.59
N GLN A 42 -8.76 12.97 7.45
CA GLN A 42 -7.35 12.58 7.38
C GLN A 42 -7.02 11.84 6.07
N ARG A 43 -7.87 10.89 5.65
CA ARG A 43 -7.68 10.16 4.40
C ARG A 43 -7.58 11.11 3.21
N ILE A 44 -8.47 12.10 3.14
CA ILE A 44 -8.46 13.09 2.06
C ILE A 44 -7.25 14.02 2.18
N MET A 45 -6.96 14.51 3.39
CA MET A 45 -5.85 15.43 3.66
C MET A 45 -4.46 14.84 3.41
N TYR A 46 -4.31 13.52 3.42
CA TYR A 46 -3.02 12.85 3.20
C TYR A 46 -2.91 12.13 1.86
N LEU A 47 -3.97 12.13 1.05
CA LEU A 47 -4.01 11.39 -0.22
C LEU A 47 -2.90 11.83 -1.19
N GLN A 48 -2.54 13.12 -1.20
CA GLN A 48 -1.48 13.66 -2.05
C GLN A 48 -0.10 13.06 -1.76
N PHE A 49 0.14 12.55 -0.54
CA PHE A 49 1.44 11.99 -0.17
C PHE A 49 1.73 10.66 -0.85
N GLN A 50 0.71 9.91 -1.28
CA GLN A 50 0.92 8.63 -1.97
C GLN A 50 1.63 8.82 -3.32
N LEU A 51 1.19 9.81 -4.11
CA LEU A 51 1.80 10.11 -5.41
C LEU A 51 3.21 10.67 -5.26
N THR A 52 3.40 11.62 -4.35
CA THR A 52 4.73 12.20 -4.08
C THR A 52 5.69 11.14 -3.56
N GLY A 53 5.25 10.29 -2.63
CA GLY A 53 6.06 9.19 -2.09
C GLY A 53 6.44 8.15 -3.15
N ALA A 54 5.51 7.83 -4.07
CA ALA A 54 5.80 6.96 -5.20
C ALA A 54 6.85 7.56 -6.14
N GLN A 55 6.75 8.86 -6.45
CA GLN A 55 7.74 9.56 -7.28
C GLN A 55 9.12 9.56 -6.64
N ILE A 56 9.23 9.89 -5.34
CA ILE A 56 10.48 9.81 -4.58
C ILE A 56 11.06 8.39 -4.65
N GLY A 57 10.22 7.37 -4.47
CA GLY A 57 10.63 5.97 -4.59
C GLY A 57 11.16 5.61 -5.98
N CYS A 58 10.55 6.14 -7.05
CA CYS A 58 11.05 5.97 -8.42
C CYS A 58 12.41 6.65 -8.63
N ASP A 59 12.55 7.90 -8.18
CA ASP A 59 13.79 8.67 -8.33
C ASP A 59 14.96 8.00 -7.60
N MET A 60 14.68 7.37 -6.46
CA MET A 60 15.63 6.61 -5.64
C MET A 60 15.81 5.16 -6.11
N LYS A 61 15.08 4.72 -7.15
CA LYS A 61 15.04 3.32 -7.62
C LYS A 61 14.73 2.32 -6.50
N LEU A 62 13.91 2.73 -5.53
CA LEU A 62 13.62 1.98 -4.32
C LEU A 62 13.07 0.57 -4.63
N SER A 63 12.12 0.47 -5.56
CA SER A 63 11.52 -0.80 -5.93
C SER A 63 12.54 -1.76 -6.56
N GLU A 64 13.50 -1.25 -7.35
CA GLU A 64 14.57 -2.06 -7.94
C GLU A 64 15.48 -2.66 -6.85
N VAL A 65 15.89 -1.84 -5.88
CA VAL A 65 16.69 -2.27 -4.73
C VAL A 65 15.97 -3.35 -3.93
N MET A 66 14.68 -3.14 -3.63
CA MET A 66 13.87 -4.07 -2.83
C MET A 66 13.66 -5.43 -3.53
N VAL A 67 13.39 -5.40 -4.85
CA VAL A 67 13.22 -6.63 -5.65
C VAL A 67 14.53 -7.42 -5.75
N ALA A 68 15.66 -6.74 -5.88
CA ALA A 68 16.97 -7.39 -6.01
C ALA A 68 17.43 -8.11 -4.73
N LYS A 69 17.19 -7.53 -3.54
CA LYS A 69 17.72 -8.08 -2.26
C LYS A 69 16.87 -9.22 -1.67
N LYS A 70 15.62 -9.40 -2.12
CA LYS A 70 14.71 -10.49 -1.72
C LYS A 70 14.65 -10.77 -0.20
N GLY A 71 14.45 -9.73 0.61
CA GLY A 71 14.27 -9.87 2.06
C GLY A 71 14.09 -8.53 2.78
N PRO A 72 13.69 -8.56 4.08
CA PRO A 72 13.57 -7.34 4.89
C PRO A 72 14.89 -6.56 4.94
N MET A 73 14.81 -5.23 4.92
CA MET A 73 15.95 -4.33 5.03
C MET A 73 15.72 -3.33 6.17
N THR A 74 16.78 -2.98 6.89
CA THR A 74 16.75 -1.86 7.83
C THR A 74 16.80 -0.54 7.07
N ALA A 75 16.27 0.54 7.67
CA ALA A 75 16.33 1.89 7.10
C ALA A 75 17.79 2.30 6.80
N ASP A 76 18.74 2.01 7.70
CA ASP A 76 20.18 2.28 7.50
C ASP A 76 20.79 1.55 6.31
N ARG A 77 20.28 0.37 5.97
CA ARG A 77 20.77 -0.39 4.82
C ARG A 77 20.14 0.14 3.54
N LEU A 78 18.86 0.49 3.61
CA LEU A 78 18.13 1.06 2.48
C LEU A 78 18.76 2.39 2.06
N SER A 79 19.01 3.28 3.01
CA SER A 79 19.61 4.60 2.78
C SER A 79 20.96 4.53 2.06
N LYS A 80 21.79 3.54 2.38
CA LYS A 80 23.08 3.30 1.70
C LYS A 80 22.91 2.83 0.26
N GLU A 81 21.88 2.04 -0.02
CA GLU A 81 21.64 1.48 -1.36
C GLU A 81 20.93 2.50 -2.27
N THR A 82 20.13 3.40 -1.70
CA THR A 82 19.39 4.44 -2.42
C THR A 82 20.06 5.82 -2.37
N VAL A 83 21.17 5.97 -1.65
CA VAL A 83 21.88 7.25 -1.44
C VAL A 83 20.94 8.33 -0.89
N SER A 84 20.17 7.96 0.13
CA SER A 84 19.20 8.85 0.78
C SER A 84 19.51 9.04 2.26
N ASP A 85 18.79 9.98 2.88
CA ASP A 85 18.84 10.16 4.33
C ASP A 85 18.07 9.00 5.02
N PRO A 86 18.60 8.40 6.11
CA PRO A 86 17.88 7.36 6.85
C PRO A 86 16.75 7.90 7.75
N ALA A 87 16.69 9.21 8.01
CA ALA A 87 15.74 9.87 8.90
C ALA A 87 14.68 10.72 8.17
N PHE A 88 14.87 11.00 6.87
CA PHE A 88 13.97 11.80 6.03
C PHE A 88 13.58 11.07 4.74
#